data_AF-A0A1J4JSH2-F1
#
_entry.id   AF-A0A1J4JSH2-F1
#
_cell.length_a   1.000
_cell.length_b   1.000
_cell.length_c   1.000
_cell.angle_alpha   90.00
_cell.angle_beta   90.00
_cell.angle_gamma   90.00
#
_symmetry.space_group_name_H-M   'P 1'
#
loop_
_entity.id
_entity.type
_entity.pdbx_description
1 polymer ?
#
loop_
_entity_poly.entity_id
_entity_poly.type
_entity_poly.pdbx_seq_one_letter_code
_entity_poly.pdbx_strand_id
1 'polypeptide(L)'
;MIGNPLNNPQETIQEKIREVIQFEKETLPQITRFLKTIEPFLEEITKTESPIAVSYLTLHTIFQKLRSFEKDILAISKPTIDSFADEIIKRGLNKEFLNLNMNMPTAPDLQKFMGLKSQANFAQAVTALKMDFVYWFHLPFIVAAKWERFWIFILSMIPSEDPARGVYQQCRNEFKAVDHEQMFRRAAETSKKQLELLKQYGKNANIDFNESLKLRICVKGSIVTGSIQSPVNVPAHLFLFEDRIAILNVNEKSVKQQSNLSVWLVQSTVFPKSQMVIDVLGIDFSFAFQPENSVDFEALKHNWEILRSQKPKDYSIYQPIRLNSSEPDALEWVEINE
;
A
#
# COMPACT_ATOMS: atom_id res chain seq x y z
N MET A 1 -25.39 28.08 -17.21
CA MET A 1 -26.18 27.01 -16.57
C MET A 1 -26.06 25.76 -17.40
N ILE A 2 -25.09 24.91 -17.08
CA ILE A 2 -25.01 23.55 -17.61
C ILE A 2 -24.83 22.68 -16.36
N GLY A 3 -25.83 21.85 -16.07
CA GLY A 3 -25.87 21.06 -14.85
C GLY A 3 -24.76 20.02 -14.84
N ASN A 4 -24.01 19.96 -13.74
CA ASN A 4 -23.29 18.75 -13.37
C ASN A 4 -24.33 17.65 -13.13
N PRO A 5 -24.25 16.49 -13.81
CA PRO A 5 -25.00 15.33 -13.38
C PRO A 5 -24.34 14.86 -12.07
N LEU A 6 -24.98 15.16 -10.95
CA LEU A 6 -24.72 14.48 -9.69
C LEU A 6 -24.91 12.98 -9.96
N ASN A 7 -23.82 12.22 -10.00
CA ASN A 7 -23.87 10.76 -10.01
C ASN A 7 -24.78 10.32 -8.86
N ASN A 8 -25.82 9.54 -9.19
CA ASN A 8 -26.76 9.03 -8.18
C ASN A 8 -25.96 8.17 -7.17
N PRO A 9 -26.07 8.40 -5.84
CA PRO A 9 -25.39 7.61 -4.82
C PRO A 9 -25.52 6.09 -5.01
N GLN A 10 -26.66 5.64 -5.54
CA GLN A 10 -26.89 4.23 -5.85
C GLN A 10 -26.03 3.72 -7.02
N GLU A 11 -25.80 4.53 -8.05
CA GLU A 11 -24.94 4.18 -9.18
C GLU A 11 -23.48 4.07 -8.75
N THR A 12 -23.02 4.97 -7.86
CA THR A 12 -21.66 4.92 -7.32
C THR A 12 -21.42 3.69 -6.42
N ILE A 13 -22.42 3.30 -5.62
CA ILE A 13 -22.37 2.06 -4.84
C ILE A 13 -22.29 0.84 -5.74
N GLN A 14 -23.11 0.79 -6.79
CA GLN A 14 -23.10 -0.32 -7.75
C GLN A 14 -21.77 -0.45 -8.48
N GLU A 15 -21.13 0.67 -8.82
CA GLU A 15 -19.77 0.67 -9.38
C GLU A 15 -18.76 0.06 -8.41
N LYS A 16 -18.83 0.42 -7.11
CA LYS A 16 -17.94 -0.15 -6.09
C LYS A 16 -18.16 -1.64 -5.84
N ILE A 17 -19.41 -2.09 -5.90
CA ILE A 17 -19.74 -3.52 -5.86
C ILE A 17 -19.11 -4.25 -7.03
N ARG A 18 -19.20 -3.71 -8.25
CA ARG A 18 -18.55 -4.31 -9.43
C ARG A 18 -17.03 -4.31 -9.30
N GLU A 19 -16.44 -3.24 -8.78
CA GLU A 19 -15.00 -3.11 -8.56
C GLU A 19 -14.46 -4.18 -7.61
N VAL A 20 -15.15 -4.45 -6.49
CA VAL A 20 -14.72 -5.48 -5.54
C VAL A 20 -14.94 -6.88 -6.12
N ILE A 21 -16.06 -7.15 -6.81
CA ILE A 21 -16.30 -8.44 -7.48
C ILE A 21 -15.23 -8.73 -8.53
N GLN A 22 -14.84 -7.73 -9.31
CA GLN A 22 -13.79 -7.89 -10.31
C GLN A 22 -12.45 -8.23 -9.66
N PHE A 23 -12.13 -7.57 -8.55
CA PHE A 23 -10.96 -7.91 -7.75
C PHE A 23 -11.00 -9.36 -7.25
N GLU A 24 -12.12 -9.83 -6.71
CA GLU A 24 -12.29 -11.24 -6.28
C GLU A 24 -12.09 -12.24 -7.42
N LYS A 25 -12.54 -11.91 -8.64
CA LYS A 25 -12.31 -12.76 -9.83
C LYS A 25 -10.83 -12.86 -10.19
N GLU A 26 -10.03 -11.86 -9.86
CA GLU A 26 -8.60 -11.81 -10.14
C GLU A 26 -7.76 -12.48 -9.04
N THR A 27 -8.19 -12.37 -7.77
CA THR A 27 -7.48 -12.94 -6.63
C THR A 27 -7.79 -14.42 -6.42
N LEU A 28 -9.03 -14.86 -6.63
CA LEU A 28 -9.42 -16.25 -6.40
C LEU A 28 -8.60 -17.29 -7.17
N PRO A 29 -8.30 -17.09 -8.47
CA PRO A 29 -7.41 -17.99 -9.19
C PRO A 29 -6.00 -18.04 -8.60
N GLN A 30 -5.48 -16.91 -8.11
CA GLN A 30 -4.14 -16.82 -7.52
C GLN A 30 -4.07 -17.56 -6.18
N ILE A 31 -5.03 -17.29 -5.28
CA ILE A 31 -5.15 -17.99 -3.99
C ILE A 31 -5.33 -19.49 -4.21
N THR A 32 -6.19 -19.87 -5.15
CA THR A 32 -6.41 -21.28 -5.49
C THR A 32 -5.15 -21.95 -6.03
N ARG A 33 -4.40 -21.25 -6.90
CA ARG A 33 -3.14 -21.75 -7.45
C ARG A 33 -2.10 -21.95 -6.36
N PHE A 34 -1.92 -20.97 -5.47
CA PHE A 34 -1.01 -21.08 -4.35
C PHE A 34 -1.36 -22.27 -3.46
N LEU A 35 -2.61 -22.40 -3.03
CA LEU A 35 -3.04 -23.50 -2.18
C LEU A 35 -2.73 -24.86 -2.81
N LYS A 36 -3.09 -25.06 -4.09
CA LYS A 36 -2.78 -26.31 -4.81
C LYS A 36 -1.28 -26.62 -4.88
N THR A 37 -0.43 -25.58 -4.93
CA THR A 37 1.02 -25.75 -4.97
C THR A 37 1.58 -26.11 -3.60
N ILE A 38 1.03 -25.58 -2.51
CA ILE A 38 1.54 -25.78 -1.14
C ILE A 38 0.95 -27.03 -0.47
N GLU A 39 -0.31 -27.37 -0.75
CA GLU A 39 -1.04 -28.51 -0.17
C GLU A 39 -0.22 -29.82 -0.14
N PRO A 40 0.52 -30.21 -1.20
CA PRO A 40 1.34 -31.43 -1.18
C PRO A 40 2.49 -31.44 -0.16
N PHE A 41 2.93 -30.27 0.30
CA PHE A 41 4.09 -30.11 1.18
C PHE A 41 3.68 -29.84 2.64
N LEU A 42 2.39 -29.72 2.95
CA LEU A 42 1.92 -29.33 4.29
C LEU A 42 2.39 -30.26 5.40
N GLU A 43 2.42 -31.57 5.16
CA GLU A 43 2.87 -32.53 6.16
C GLU A 43 4.35 -32.32 6.50
N GLU A 44 5.19 -32.05 5.49
CA GLU A 44 6.61 -31.76 5.66
C GLU A 44 6.84 -30.42 6.37
N ILE A 45 6.10 -29.38 5.97
CA ILE A 45 6.13 -28.06 6.61
C ILE A 45 5.75 -28.20 8.08
N THR A 46 4.69 -28.96 8.40
CA THR A 46 4.20 -29.14 9.79
C THR A 46 5.23 -29.84 10.67
N LYS A 47 6.00 -30.79 10.13
CA LYS A 47 7.07 -31.50 10.86
C LYS A 47 8.35 -30.67 11.00
N THR A 48 8.46 -29.54 10.31
CA THR A 48 9.64 -28.69 10.35
C THR A 48 9.54 -27.72 11.53
N GLU A 49 10.41 -27.88 12.53
CA GLU A 49 10.52 -26.97 13.67
C GLU A 49 11.22 -25.66 13.25
N SER A 50 10.48 -24.80 12.55
CA SER A 50 10.96 -23.49 12.08
C SER A 50 9.89 -22.42 12.22
N PRO A 51 10.22 -21.20 12.68
CA PRO A 51 9.31 -20.06 12.62
C PRO A 51 8.76 -19.79 11.20
N ILE A 52 9.55 -20.12 10.17
CA ILE A 52 9.15 -19.96 8.77
C ILE A 52 8.12 -21.01 8.36
N ALA A 53 8.23 -22.23 8.89
CA ALA A 53 7.20 -23.24 8.69
C ALA A 53 5.86 -22.81 9.31
N VAL A 54 5.88 -22.25 10.53
CA VAL A 54 4.69 -21.64 11.16
C VAL A 54 4.13 -20.51 10.29
N SER A 55 5.00 -19.68 9.71
CA SER A 55 4.60 -18.62 8.79
C SER A 55 3.83 -19.17 7.58
N TYR A 56 4.32 -20.24 6.95
CA TYR A 56 3.63 -20.88 5.83
C TYR A 56 2.31 -21.57 6.23
N LEU A 57 2.24 -22.16 7.42
CA LEU A 57 0.99 -22.74 7.94
C LEU A 57 -0.07 -21.65 8.16
N THR A 58 0.30 -20.53 8.78
CA THR A 58 -0.62 -19.39 8.97
C THR A 58 -1.06 -18.79 7.63
N LEU A 59 -0.15 -18.66 6.66
CA LEU A 59 -0.47 -18.21 5.31
C LEU A 59 -1.44 -19.17 4.60
N HIS A 60 -1.21 -20.47 4.71
CA HIS A 60 -2.11 -21.49 4.16
C HIS A 60 -3.52 -21.39 4.78
N THR A 61 -3.62 -21.30 6.11
CA THR A 61 -4.90 -21.18 6.82
C THR A 61 -5.69 -19.95 6.37
N ILE A 62 -5.05 -18.79 6.29
CA ILE A 62 -5.77 -17.58 5.86
C ILE A 62 -6.19 -17.67 4.39
N PHE A 63 -5.36 -18.25 3.52
CA PHE A 63 -5.75 -18.45 2.12
C PHE A 63 -6.89 -19.44 1.95
N GLN A 64 -7.01 -20.48 2.78
CA GLN A 64 -8.18 -21.35 2.75
C GLN A 64 -9.46 -20.59 3.10
N LYS A 65 -9.39 -19.73 4.12
CA LYS A 65 -10.53 -18.89 4.52
C LYS A 65 -10.89 -17.84 3.49
N LEU A 66 -9.89 -17.17 2.92
CA LEU A 66 -10.08 -16.24 1.82
C LEU A 66 -10.68 -16.96 0.62
N ARG A 67 -10.12 -18.09 0.15
CA ARG A 67 -10.69 -18.88 -0.96
C ARG A 67 -12.17 -19.21 -0.76
N SER A 68 -12.58 -19.61 0.45
CA SER A 68 -14.00 -19.86 0.74
C SER A 68 -14.81 -18.56 0.67
N PHE A 69 -14.33 -17.50 1.32
CA PHE A 69 -14.95 -16.19 1.30
C PHE A 69 -15.14 -15.65 -0.12
N GLU A 70 -14.10 -15.61 -0.95
CA GLU A 70 -14.16 -15.07 -2.31
C GLU A 70 -15.11 -15.91 -3.19
N LYS A 71 -15.14 -17.24 -3.01
CA LYS A 71 -16.11 -18.11 -3.69
C LYS A 71 -17.55 -17.76 -3.35
N ASP A 72 -17.82 -17.55 -2.07
CA ASP A 72 -19.19 -17.29 -1.60
C ASP A 72 -19.64 -15.88 -1.99
N ILE A 73 -18.75 -14.88 -1.97
CA ILE A 73 -19.01 -13.54 -2.54
C ILE A 73 -19.32 -13.64 -4.04
N LEU A 74 -18.54 -14.39 -4.81
CA LEU A 74 -18.75 -14.55 -6.26
C LEU A 74 -19.99 -15.39 -6.60
N ALA A 75 -20.51 -16.18 -5.67
CA ALA A 75 -21.73 -16.96 -5.84
C ALA A 75 -23.02 -16.14 -5.61
N ILE A 76 -22.93 -14.91 -5.10
CA ILE A 76 -24.09 -14.05 -4.87
C ILE A 76 -24.69 -13.63 -6.21
N SER A 77 -25.92 -14.11 -6.48
CA SER A 77 -26.60 -13.87 -7.76
C SER A 77 -27.03 -12.42 -7.99
N LYS A 78 -27.29 -11.67 -6.91
CA LYS A 78 -27.63 -10.25 -6.92
C LYS A 78 -26.82 -9.51 -5.85
N PRO A 79 -25.58 -9.11 -6.16
CA PRO A 79 -24.72 -8.46 -5.18
C PRO A 79 -25.27 -7.11 -4.71
N THR A 80 -25.48 -7.00 -3.41
CA THR A 80 -25.84 -5.79 -2.67
C THR A 80 -24.92 -5.61 -1.46
N ILE A 81 -24.89 -4.41 -0.88
CA ILE A 81 -24.14 -4.14 0.35
C ILE A 81 -24.55 -5.12 1.46
N ASP A 82 -25.86 -5.33 1.64
CA ASP A 82 -26.38 -6.24 2.66
C ASP A 82 -25.98 -7.69 2.42
N SER A 83 -26.02 -8.15 1.17
CA SER A 83 -25.58 -9.51 0.84
C SER A 83 -24.09 -9.74 1.13
N PHE A 84 -23.25 -8.70 0.97
CA PHE A 84 -21.84 -8.76 1.36
C PHE A 84 -21.69 -8.75 2.88
N ALA A 85 -22.46 -7.91 3.57
CA ALA A 85 -22.42 -7.83 5.03
C ALA A 85 -22.80 -9.18 5.67
N ASP A 86 -23.89 -9.79 5.21
CA ASP A 86 -24.35 -11.11 5.65
C ASP A 86 -23.30 -12.20 5.47
N GLU A 87 -22.47 -12.09 4.44
CA GLU A 87 -21.41 -13.05 4.18
C GLU A 87 -20.20 -12.81 5.07
N ILE A 88 -19.82 -11.55 5.29
CA ILE A 88 -18.61 -11.17 6.04
C ILE A 88 -18.74 -11.43 7.54
N ILE A 89 -19.88 -11.11 8.15
CA ILE A 89 -20.08 -11.25 9.60
C ILE A 89 -19.95 -12.69 10.11
N LYS A 90 -20.01 -13.68 9.22
CA LYS A 90 -19.92 -15.11 9.55
C LYS A 90 -18.47 -15.63 9.61
N ARG A 91 -17.47 -14.86 9.18
CA ARG A 91 -16.16 -15.39 8.79
C ARG A 91 -15.06 -15.30 9.85
N GLY A 92 -15.10 -14.30 10.74
CA GLY A 92 -14.06 -14.08 11.74
C GLY A 92 -12.65 -14.03 11.12
N LEU A 93 -12.49 -13.27 10.02
CA LEU A 93 -11.24 -13.16 9.27
C LEU A 93 -10.19 -12.36 10.01
N ASN A 94 -10.61 -11.41 10.86
CA ASN A 94 -9.70 -10.50 11.56
C ASN A 94 -8.61 -11.25 12.35
N LYS A 95 -9.00 -12.29 13.09
CA LYS A 95 -8.08 -13.12 13.88
C LYS A 95 -6.97 -13.73 13.02
N GLU A 96 -7.29 -14.12 11.80
CA GLU A 96 -6.35 -14.82 10.90
C GLU A 96 -5.38 -13.85 10.28
N PHE A 97 -5.86 -12.65 9.92
CA PHE A 97 -4.98 -11.55 9.52
C PHE A 97 -3.99 -11.17 10.62
N LEU A 98 -4.48 -11.04 11.87
CA LEU A 98 -3.60 -10.77 13.02
C LEU A 98 -2.60 -11.90 13.24
N ASN A 99 -3.03 -13.16 13.12
CA ASN A 99 -2.16 -14.32 13.26
C ASN A 99 -1.07 -14.36 12.19
N LEU A 100 -1.42 -14.14 10.92
CA LEU A 100 -0.43 -14.05 9.84
C LEU A 100 0.52 -12.88 10.06
N ASN A 101 0.01 -11.72 10.51
CA ASN A 101 0.85 -10.55 10.75
C ASN A 101 1.88 -10.81 11.86
N MET A 102 1.49 -11.47 12.97
CA MET A 102 2.41 -11.84 14.04
C MET A 102 3.49 -12.84 13.59
N ASN A 103 3.17 -13.69 12.61
CA ASN A 103 4.07 -14.70 12.06
C ASN A 103 4.62 -14.32 10.69
N MET A 104 4.69 -13.02 10.36
CA MET A 104 5.19 -12.59 9.06
C MET A 104 6.72 -12.75 9.02
N PRO A 105 7.27 -13.54 8.08
CA PRO A 105 8.69 -13.79 7.99
C PRO A 105 9.41 -12.64 7.27
N THR A 106 10.70 -12.43 7.58
CA THR A 106 11.51 -11.47 6.83
C THR A 106 11.96 -12.06 5.49
N ALA A 107 12.22 -11.21 4.49
CA ALA A 107 12.71 -11.68 3.20
C ALA A 107 14.03 -12.49 3.29
N PRO A 108 15.03 -12.09 4.11
CA PRO A 108 16.22 -12.92 4.34
C PRO A 108 15.92 -14.29 4.94
N ASP A 109 15.00 -14.37 5.91
CA ASP A 109 14.65 -15.64 6.55
C ASP A 109 13.94 -16.59 5.58
N LEU A 110 13.08 -16.05 4.71
CA LEU A 110 12.45 -16.80 3.63
C LEU A 110 13.49 -17.33 2.66
N GLN A 111 14.42 -16.49 2.18
CA GLN A 111 15.49 -16.93 1.28
C GLN A 111 16.35 -18.04 1.89
N LYS A 112 16.69 -17.90 3.17
CA LYS A 112 17.46 -18.91 3.90
C LYS A 112 16.69 -20.24 4.01
N PHE A 113 15.40 -20.19 4.33
CA PHE A 113 14.55 -21.37 4.43
C PHE A 113 14.42 -22.10 3.08
N MET A 114 14.20 -21.33 2.01
CA MET A 114 14.07 -21.84 0.64
C MET A 114 15.38 -22.40 0.08
N GLY A 115 16.52 -21.95 0.60
CA GLY A 115 17.85 -22.48 0.25
C GLY A 115 18.23 -23.79 0.96
N LEU A 116 17.42 -24.29 1.89
CA LEU A 116 17.70 -25.55 2.57
C LEU A 116 17.51 -26.72 1.60
N LYS A 117 18.48 -27.65 1.56
CA LYS A 117 18.41 -28.86 0.72
C LYS A 117 17.16 -29.70 1.00
N SER A 118 16.72 -29.76 2.26
CA SER A 118 15.48 -30.45 2.65
C SER A 118 14.24 -29.81 2.00
N GLN A 119 14.26 -28.50 1.76
CA GLN A 119 13.14 -27.75 1.20
C GLN A 119 13.22 -27.57 -0.32
N ALA A 120 14.13 -28.26 -1.03
CA ALA A 120 14.38 -28.01 -2.45
C ALA A 120 13.14 -28.20 -3.34
N ASN A 121 12.36 -29.25 -3.10
CA ASN A 121 11.13 -29.52 -3.87
C ASN A 121 10.05 -28.47 -3.59
N PHE A 122 9.89 -28.09 -2.32
CA PHE A 122 8.99 -27.02 -1.90
C PHE A 122 9.40 -25.68 -2.54
N ALA A 123 10.69 -25.36 -2.49
CA ALA A 123 11.23 -24.12 -3.05
C ALA A 123 11.02 -24.05 -4.56
N GLN A 124 11.23 -25.15 -5.28
CA GLN A 124 10.95 -25.25 -6.71
C GLN A 124 9.47 -25.04 -7.02
N ALA A 125 8.57 -25.64 -6.23
CA ALA A 125 7.13 -25.51 -6.41
C ALA A 125 6.64 -24.07 -6.23
N VAL A 126 7.11 -23.39 -5.17
CA VAL A 126 6.80 -21.96 -4.94
C VAL A 126 7.38 -21.09 -6.05
N THR A 127 8.62 -21.33 -6.48
CA THR A 127 9.26 -20.56 -7.56
C THR A 127 8.51 -20.70 -8.89
N ALA A 128 7.94 -21.88 -9.16
CA ALA A 128 7.12 -22.13 -10.35
C ALA A 128 5.82 -21.31 -10.39
N LEU A 129 5.42 -20.69 -9.28
CA LEU A 129 4.31 -19.74 -9.26
C LEU A 129 4.62 -18.44 -10.02
N LYS A 130 5.90 -18.17 -10.34
CA LYS A 130 6.38 -16.97 -11.06
C LYS A 130 6.05 -15.65 -10.37
N MET A 131 5.77 -15.70 -9.06
CA MET A 131 5.55 -14.54 -8.20
C MET A 131 6.59 -14.59 -7.08
N ASP A 132 7.01 -13.43 -6.59
CA ASP A 132 7.91 -13.32 -5.44
C ASP A 132 7.29 -14.04 -4.22
N PHE A 133 8.09 -14.75 -3.43
CA PHE A 133 7.62 -15.33 -2.17
C PHE A 133 7.13 -14.24 -1.21
N VAL A 134 7.72 -13.04 -1.26
CA VAL A 134 7.25 -11.87 -0.49
C VAL A 134 5.82 -11.51 -0.90
N TYR A 135 5.48 -11.57 -2.18
CA TYR A 135 4.15 -11.25 -2.68
C TYR A 135 3.08 -12.14 -2.02
N TRP A 136 3.32 -13.44 -1.88
CA TRP A 136 2.34 -14.36 -1.30
C TRP A 136 2.00 -14.02 0.15
N PHE A 137 2.96 -13.54 0.94
CA PHE A 137 2.71 -13.09 2.31
C PHE A 137 1.99 -11.72 2.37
N HIS A 138 2.05 -10.92 1.30
CA HIS A 138 1.36 -9.63 1.22
C HIS A 138 -0.05 -9.73 0.64
N LEU A 139 -0.33 -10.72 -0.23
CA LEU A 139 -1.62 -10.87 -0.90
C LEU A 139 -2.82 -10.89 0.06
N PRO A 140 -2.81 -11.59 1.21
CA PRO A 140 -3.91 -11.50 2.18
C PRO A 140 -4.17 -10.07 2.64
N PHE A 141 -3.13 -9.28 2.90
CA PHE A 141 -3.28 -7.89 3.33
C PHE A 141 -3.75 -6.98 2.20
N ILE A 142 -3.44 -7.30 0.93
CA ILE A 142 -4.01 -6.62 -0.23
C ILE A 142 -5.52 -6.86 -0.30
N VAL A 143 -5.97 -8.11 -0.11
CA VAL A 143 -7.40 -8.45 -0.04
C VAL A 143 -8.08 -7.71 1.11
N ALA A 144 -7.49 -7.75 2.30
CA ALA A 144 -8.00 -7.03 3.47
C ALA A 144 -8.13 -5.52 3.22
N ALA A 145 -7.10 -4.88 2.66
CA ALA A 145 -7.11 -3.46 2.38
C ALA A 145 -8.18 -3.08 1.34
N LYS A 146 -8.42 -3.93 0.34
CA LYS A 146 -9.47 -3.71 -0.66
C LYS A 146 -10.86 -3.70 -0.01
N TRP A 147 -11.14 -4.68 0.83
CA TRP A 147 -12.42 -4.78 1.55
C TRP A 147 -12.59 -3.70 2.61
N GLU A 148 -11.54 -3.36 3.37
CA GLU A 148 -11.62 -2.26 4.33
C GLU A 148 -11.97 -0.95 3.62
N ARG A 149 -11.32 -0.65 2.49
CA ARG A 149 -11.61 0.55 1.69
C ARG A 149 -13.02 0.56 1.12
N PHE A 150 -13.51 -0.61 0.65
CA PHE A 150 -14.89 -0.74 0.23
C PHE A 150 -15.84 -0.32 1.35
N TRP A 151 -15.65 -0.84 2.57
CA TRP A 151 -16.50 -0.50 3.70
C TRP A 151 -16.35 0.93 4.20
N ILE A 152 -15.15 1.51 4.15
CA ILE A 152 -14.95 2.95 4.42
C ILE A 152 -15.76 3.80 3.46
N PHE A 153 -15.73 3.46 2.16
CA PHE A 153 -16.52 4.15 1.15
C PHE A 153 -18.03 4.01 1.44
N ILE A 154 -18.52 2.81 1.71
CA ILE A 154 -19.94 2.59 2.05
C ILE A 154 -20.34 3.43 3.28
N LEU A 155 -19.55 3.40 4.36
CA LEU A 155 -19.81 4.17 5.59
C LEU A 155 -19.78 5.69 5.40
N SER A 156 -19.09 6.18 4.36
CA SER A 156 -19.06 7.60 4.00
C SER A 156 -20.31 8.06 3.24
N MET A 157 -21.01 7.13 2.58
CA MET A 157 -22.22 7.40 1.79
C MET A 157 -23.50 7.26 2.62
N ILE A 158 -23.43 6.50 3.72
CA ILE A 158 -24.59 6.17 4.55
C ILE A 158 -24.68 7.15 5.74
N PRO A 159 -25.89 7.65 6.09
CA PRO A 159 -26.08 8.54 7.23
C PRO A 159 -25.59 7.94 8.56
N SER A 160 -25.35 8.79 9.55
CA SER A 160 -24.94 8.37 10.90
C SER A 160 -26.03 7.59 11.64
N GLU A 161 -27.29 7.88 11.34
CA GLU A 161 -28.48 7.34 12.00
C GLU A 161 -28.97 6.03 11.39
N ASP A 162 -28.35 5.59 10.29
CA ASP A 162 -28.76 4.37 9.59
C ASP A 162 -28.56 3.13 10.49
N PRO A 163 -29.60 2.29 10.69
CA PRO A 163 -29.52 1.13 11.57
C PRO A 163 -28.50 0.08 11.09
N ALA A 164 -28.19 0.01 9.80
CA ALA A 164 -27.21 -0.91 9.24
C ALA A 164 -25.75 -0.43 9.42
N ARG A 165 -25.54 0.83 9.83
CA ARG A 165 -24.20 1.41 10.01
C ARG A 165 -23.32 0.59 10.96
N GLY A 166 -23.90 0.07 12.06
CA GLY A 166 -23.17 -0.79 13.00
C GLY A 166 -22.69 -2.10 12.36
N VAL A 167 -23.53 -2.71 11.52
CA VAL A 167 -23.17 -3.93 10.77
C VAL A 167 -22.04 -3.66 9.79
N TYR A 168 -22.10 -2.55 9.04
CA TYR A 168 -21.04 -2.18 8.10
C TYR A 168 -19.72 -1.81 8.79
N GLN A 169 -19.78 -1.21 9.98
CA GLN A 169 -18.59 -1.01 10.82
C GLN A 169 -17.97 -2.33 11.26
N GLN A 170 -18.79 -3.31 11.64
CA GLN A 170 -18.31 -4.66 11.95
C GLN A 170 -17.66 -5.32 10.73
N CYS A 171 -18.28 -5.20 9.55
CA CYS A 171 -17.71 -5.73 8.30
C CYS A 171 -16.36 -5.08 7.97
N ARG A 172 -16.23 -3.76 8.16
CA ARG A 172 -14.93 -3.07 8.04
C ARG A 172 -13.90 -3.68 9.01
N ASN A 173 -14.28 -3.88 10.27
CA ASN A 173 -13.37 -4.36 11.31
C ASN A 173 -12.88 -5.80 11.04
N GLU A 174 -13.67 -6.65 10.37
CA GLU A 174 -13.23 -7.98 9.93
C GLU A 174 -11.99 -7.93 9.03
N PHE A 175 -11.87 -6.88 8.21
CA PHE A 175 -10.74 -6.67 7.30
C PHE A 175 -9.74 -5.63 7.80
N LYS A 176 -9.91 -5.12 9.02
CA LYS A 176 -8.92 -4.29 9.70
C LYS A 176 -7.75 -5.16 10.14
N ALA A 177 -7.03 -5.66 9.15
CA ALA A 177 -5.96 -6.64 9.23
C ALA A 177 -4.63 -6.02 9.66
N VAL A 178 -4.54 -4.70 9.55
CA VAL A 178 -3.29 -3.97 9.75
C VAL A 178 -3.38 -3.27 11.09
N ASP A 179 -2.62 -3.77 12.07
CA ASP A 179 -2.06 -2.88 13.07
C ASP A 179 -1.10 -1.96 12.32
N HIS A 180 -1.64 -0.85 11.81
CA HIS A 180 -0.87 0.13 11.04
C HIS A 180 0.37 0.55 11.84
N GLU A 181 0.26 0.61 13.17
CA GLU A 181 1.39 0.84 14.06
C GLU A 181 2.50 -0.20 13.90
N GLN A 182 2.20 -1.50 13.85
CA GLN A 182 3.23 -2.52 13.70
C GLN A 182 3.91 -2.48 12.32
N MET A 183 3.17 -2.14 11.26
CA MET A 183 3.74 -1.93 9.92
C MET A 183 4.68 -0.71 9.91
N PHE A 184 4.27 0.41 10.50
CA PHE A 184 5.14 1.59 10.62
C PHE A 184 6.37 1.30 11.49
N ARG A 185 6.21 0.55 12.58
CA ARG A 185 7.32 0.08 13.42
C ARG A 185 8.31 -0.77 12.62
N ARG A 186 7.83 -1.72 11.80
CA ARG A 186 8.69 -2.54 10.93
C ARG A 186 9.44 -1.70 9.89
N ALA A 187 8.74 -0.81 9.19
CA ALA A 187 9.37 0.08 8.20
C ALA A 187 10.43 0.98 8.86
N ALA A 188 10.15 1.49 10.07
CA ALA A 188 11.09 2.26 10.86
C ALA A 188 12.30 1.43 11.30
N GLU A 189 12.10 0.18 11.73
CA GLU A 189 13.18 -0.73 12.13
C GLU A 189 14.10 -1.06 10.94
N THR A 190 13.52 -1.39 9.77
CA THR A 190 14.29 -1.67 8.55
C THR A 190 15.07 -0.44 8.07
N SER A 191 14.54 0.76 8.29
CA SER A 191 15.12 2.03 7.83
C SER A 191 15.83 2.81 8.93
N LYS A 192 16.16 2.16 10.06
CA LYS A 192 16.61 2.82 11.30
C LYS A 192 17.79 3.76 11.07
N LYS A 193 18.81 3.32 10.34
CA LYS A 193 20.00 4.13 10.03
C LYS A 193 19.66 5.38 9.22
N GLN A 194 18.78 5.24 8.22
CA GLN A 194 18.34 6.36 7.39
C GLN A 194 17.49 7.34 8.20
N LEU A 195 16.61 6.84 9.08
CA LEU A 195 15.81 7.67 9.98
C LEU A 195 16.67 8.43 11.00
N GLU A 196 17.73 7.82 11.54
CA GLU A 196 18.69 8.50 12.43
C GLU A 196 19.37 9.67 11.72
N LEU A 197 19.81 9.49 10.47
CA LEU A 197 20.37 10.56 9.64
C LEU A 197 19.35 11.66 9.34
N LEU A 198 18.11 11.28 8.99
CA LEU A 198 17.02 12.23 8.75
C LEU A 198 16.75 13.08 10.00
N LYS A 199 16.67 12.46 11.19
CA LYS A 199 16.48 13.16 12.47
C LYS A 199 17.65 14.09 12.79
N GLN A 200 18.88 13.62 12.61
CA GLN A 200 20.08 14.40 12.87
C GLN A 200 20.14 15.66 12.00
N TYR A 201 19.94 15.50 10.70
CA TYR A 201 20.02 16.61 9.75
C TYR A 201 18.75 17.47 9.72
N GLY A 202 17.60 16.89 10.05
CA GLY A 202 16.34 17.62 10.26
C GLY A 202 16.45 18.63 11.40
N LYS A 203 17.05 18.24 12.54
CA LYS A 203 17.29 19.16 13.67
C LYS A 203 18.11 20.39 13.26
N ASN A 204 19.12 20.22 12.41
CA ASN A 204 19.92 21.33 11.90
C ASN A 204 19.11 22.29 11.01
N ALA A 205 18.03 21.80 10.41
CA ALA A 205 17.10 22.56 9.57
C ALA A 205 15.83 23.03 10.32
N ASN A 206 15.79 22.92 11.65
CA ASN A 206 14.60 23.16 12.48
C ASN A 206 13.37 22.32 12.05
N ILE A 207 13.62 21.13 11.51
CA ILE A 207 12.59 20.15 11.16
C ILE A 207 12.60 19.04 12.19
N ASP A 208 11.49 18.88 12.90
CA ASP A 208 11.37 17.84 13.93
C ASP A 208 10.74 16.56 13.38
N PHE A 209 11.51 15.47 13.42
CA PHE A 209 11.05 14.13 13.05
C PHE A 209 10.93 13.27 14.31
N ASN A 210 9.82 13.41 15.03
CA ASN A 210 9.55 12.66 16.25
C ASN A 210 9.29 11.16 15.99
N GLU A 211 9.49 10.32 17.02
CA GLU A 211 9.35 8.86 16.96
C GLU A 211 7.93 8.39 16.61
N SER A 212 6.94 9.26 16.67
CA SER A 212 5.54 8.99 16.30
C SER A 212 5.25 9.07 14.80
N LEU A 213 6.22 9.42 13.96
CA LEU A 213 5.99 9.54 12.52
C LEU A 213 5.83 8.16 11.86
N LYS A 214 4.64 7.97 11.29
CA LYS A 214 4.19 6.73 10.66
C LYS A 214 4.84 6.55 9.29
N LEU A 215 6.06 6.02 9.28
CA LEU A 215 6.83 5.75 8.06
C LEU A 215 6.22 4.57 7.28
N ARG A 216 5.85 4.79 6.01
CA ARG A 216 5.42 3.72 5.10
C ARG A 216 6.59 3.06 4.40
N ILE A 217 7.51 3.86 3.87
CA ILE A 217 8.70 3.36 3.17
C ILE A 217 9.81 4.41 3.17
N CYS A 218 11.06 3.94 3.19
CA CYS A 218 12.24 4.73 2.87
C CYS A 218 12.88 4.13 1.62
N VAL A 219 13.10 4.95 0.59
CA VAL A 219 13.70 4.52 -0.68
C VAL A 219 15.05 5.20 -0.86
N LYS A 220 16.08 4.41 -1.17
CA LYS A 220 17.40 4.94 -1.56
C LYS A 220 17.43 5.22 -3.05
N GLY A 221 18.11 6.29 -3.42
CA GLY A 221 18.16 6.71 -4.81
C GLY A 221 19.00 7.96 -4.99
N SER A 222 18.68 8.70 -6.04
CA SER A 222 19.32 9.96 -6.35
C SER A 222 18.29 11.01 -6.78
N ILE A 223 18.51 12.25 -6.37
CA ILE A 223 17.87 13.40 -6.99
C ILE A 223 18.57 13.61 -8.34
N VAL A 224 17.79 13.63 -9.41
CA VAL A 224 18.29 13.89 -10.77
C VAL A 224 18.22 15.40 -11.01
N THR A 225 19.37 15.99 -11.31
CA THR A 225 19.55 17.44 -11.54
C THR A 225 20.32 17.68 -12.83
N GLY A 226 20.52 18.95 -13.22
CA GLY A 226 21.24 19.30 -14.44
C GLY A 226 20.34 19.26 -15.68
N SER A 227 20.92 18.95 -16.85
CA SER A 227 20.17 18.90 -18.12
C SER A 227 19.85 17.46 -18.51
N ILE A 228 18.84 17.26 -19.37
CA ILE A 228 18.46 15.93 -19.87
C ILE A 228 19.64 15.22 -20.56
N GLN A 229 20.52 15.99 -21.22
CA GLN A 229 21.68 15.49 -21.95
C GLN A 229 22.88 15.19 -21.04
N SER A 230 22.90 15.78 -19.85
CA SER A 230 23.95 15.60 -18.84
C SER A 230 23.32 15.61 -17.45
N PRO A 231 22.62 14.52 -17.08
CA PRO A 231 21.98 14.42 -15.78
C PRO A 231 23.04 14.21 -14.70
N VAL A 232 22.87 14.91 -13.59
CA VAL A 232 23.69 14.77 -12.39
C VAL A 232 22.85 14.11 -11.31
N ASN A 233 23.30 12.94 -10.87
CA ASN A 233 22.65 12.15 -9.82
C ASN A 233 23.26 12.49 -8.47
N VAL A 234 22.45 13.08 -7.59
CA VAL A 234 22.84 13.44 -6.23
C VAL A 234 22.26 12.40 -5.26
N PRO A 235 23.10 11.60 -4.57
CA PRO A 235 22.62 10.57 -3.66
C PRO A 235 21.65 11.10 -2.60
N ALA A 236 20.51 10.44 -2.45
CA ALA A 236 19.45 10.88 -1.57
C ALA A 236 18.59 9.72 -1.05
N HIS A 237 17.89 9.96 0.06
CA HIS A 237 16.90 9.05 0.61
C HIS A 237 15.53 9.74 0.65
N LEU A 238 14.53 9.11 0.03
CA LEU A 238 13.15 9.58 0.01
C LEU A 238 12.33 8.82 1.06
N PHE A 239 11.74 9.55 2.00
CA PHE A 239 10.90 9.01 3.06
C PHE A 239 9.46 9.37 2.80
N LEU A 240 8.60 8.35 2.80
CA LEU A 240 7.16 8.52 2.66
C LEU A 240 6.49 8.18 3.99
N PHE A 241 6.02 9.21 4.70
CA PHE A 241 5.21 9.07 5.92
C PHE A 241 3.72 9.12 5.57
N GLU A 242 2.81 8.91 6.52
CA GLU A 242 1.38 9.09 6.27
C GLU A 242 0.99 10.54 5.95
N ASP A 243 1.57 11.50 6.65
CA ASP A 243 1.21 12.92 6.58
C ASP A 243 2.11 13.74 5.64
N ARG A 244 3.35 13.30 5.42
CA ARG A 244 4.36 14.07 4.67
C ARG A 244 5.33 13.20 3.88
N ILE A 245 6.02 13.85 2.96
CA ILE A 245 7.21 13.33 2.30
C ILE A 245 8.42 14.11 2.77
N ALA A 246 9.54 13.43 2.97
CA ALA A 246 10.82 14.07 3.26
C ALA A 246 11.90 13.52 2.33
N ILE A 247 12.82 14.39 1.92
CA ILE A 247 13.98 14.04 1.13
C ILE A 247 15.23 14.44 1.91
N LEU A 248 16.15 13.50 2.08
CA LEU A 248 17.46 13.71 2.64
C LEU A 248 18.49 13.69 1.51
N ASN A 249 19.19 14.80 1.29
CA ASN A 249 20.38 14.85 0.44
C ASN A 249 21.60 14.36 1.25
N VAL A 250 22.20 13.26 0.84
CA VAL A 250 23.30 12.61 1.58
C VAL A 250 24.58 13.44 1.51
N ASN A 251 24.84 14.08 0.38
CA ASN A 251 26.06 14.87 0.16
C ASN A 251 26.01 16.19 0.92
N GLU A 252 24.91 16.93 0.76
CA GLU A 252 24.73 18.24 1.40
C GLU A 252 24.31 18.14 2.87
N LYS A 253 23.94 16.93 3.34
CA LYS A 253 23.40 16.70 4.69
C LYS A 253 22.22 17.63 4.99
N SER A 254 21.39 17.86 3.97
CA SER A 254 20.24 18.76 4.00
C SER A 254 18.94 17.96 3.90
N VAL A 255 17.89 18.43 4.57
CA VAL A 255 16.57 17.80 4.58
C VAL A 255 15.53 18.80 4.11
N LYS A 256 14.64 18.36 3.23
CA LYS A 256 13.41 19.08 2.87
C LYS A 256 12.21 18.18 3.16
N GLN A 257 11.09 18.79 3.57
CA GLN A 257 9.83 18.08 3.80
C GLN A 257 8.64 18.90 3.31
N GLN A 258 7.59 18.23 2.86
CA GLN A 258 6.31 18.86 2.53
C GLN A 258 5.16 17.91 2.81
N SER A 259 3.96 18.47 3.00
CA SER A 259 2.75 17.68 3.24
C SER A 259 2.45 16.74 2.07
N ASN A 260 1.94 15.55 2.37
CA ASN A 260 1.46 14.63 1.35
C ASN A 260 0.23 15.16 0.61
N LEU A 261 -0.45 16.18 1.14
CA LEU A 261 -1.54 16.88 0.44
C LEU A 261 -1.03 17.82 -0.66
N SER A 262 0.25 18.17 -0.58
CA SER A 262 0.90 19.20 -1.41
C SER A 262 1.96 18.59 -2.32
N VAL A 263 1.94 17.27 -2.53
CA VAL A 263 2.91 16.56 -3.36
C VAL A 263 2.24 15.48 -4.18
N TRP A 264 2.82 15.20 -5.34
CA TRP A 264 2.40 14.16 -6.26
C TRP A 264 3.61 13.41 -6.79
N LEU A 265 3.52 12.09 -6.81
CA LEU A 265 4.54 11.23 -7.41
C LEU A 265 3.98 10.68 -8.72
N VAL A 266 4.66 10.98 -9.82
CA VAL A 266 4.33 10.48 -11.16
C VAL A 266 5.55 9.90 -11.82
N GLN A 267 5.35 8.91 -12.68
CA GLN A 267 6.42 8.48 -13.58
C GLN A 267 6.85 9.66 -14.44
N SER A 268 8.16 9.89 -14.54
CA SER A 268 8.66 11.05 -15.27
C SER A 268 8.25 10.99 -16.74
N THR A 269 7.82 12.14 -17.25
CA THR A 269 7.48 12.32 -18.67
C THR A 269 8.69 12.73 -19.51
N VAL A 270 9.75 13.18 -18.83
CA VAL A 270 10.98 13.70 -19.45
C VAL A 270 11.99 12.57 -19.68
N PHE A 271 12.09 11.63 -18.74
CA PHE A 271 13.02 10.50 -18.83
C PHE A 271 12.35 9.24 -19.39
N PRO A 272 13.07 8.41 -20.17
CA PRO A 272 12.55 7.13 -20.64
C PRO A 272 12.11 6.23 -19.48
N LYS A 273 11.02 5.48 -19.66
CA LYS A 273 10.49 4.56 -18.63
C LYS A 273 11.53 3.57 -18.10
N SER A 274 12.46 3.13 -18.95
CA SER A 274 13.56 2.22 -18.58
C SER A 274 14.52 2.79 -17.54
N GLN A 275 14.57 4.12 -17.37
CA GLN A 275 15.41 4.76 -16.37
C GLN A 275 14.75 4.84 -14.99
N MET A 276 13.46 4.50 -14.88
CA MET A 276 12.72 4.41 -13.61
C MET A 276 12.75 5.72 -12.79
N VAL A 277 12.69 6.86 -13.47
CA VAL A 277 12.64 8.17 -12.80
C VAL A 277 11.19 8.52 -12.44
N ILE A 278 11.01 9.04 -11.23
CA ILE A 278 9.75 9.55 -10.69
C ILE A 278 9.89 11.05 -10.49
N ASP A 279 8.97 11.82 -11.02
CA ASP A 279 8.87 13.24 -10.70
C ASP A 279 8.07 13.38 -9.39
N VAL A 280 8.71 13.97 -8.38
CA VAL A 280 8.09 14.41 -7.13
C VAL A 280 7.68 15.85 -7.35
N LEU A 281 6.41 16.06 -7.66
CA LEU A 281 5.81 17.35 -7.98
C LEU A 281 5.15 17.91 -6.72
N GLY A 282 5.77 18.87 -6.06
CA GLY A 282 5.21 19.49 -4.87
C GLY A 282 5.22 21.01 -4.92
N ILE A 283 4.35 21.59 -4.08
CA ILE A 283 4.13 23.05 -4.01
C ILE A 283 5.36 23.76 -3.45
N ASP A 284 5.94 23.20 -2.37
CA ASP A 284 7.09 23.82 -1.71
C ASP A 284 8.40 23.48 -2.43
N PHE A 285 8.49 22.27 -2.97
CA PHE A 285 9.59 21.87 -3.84
C PHE A 285 9.18 20.73 -4.76
N SER A 286 9.80 20.72 -5.94
CA SER A 286 9.70 19.64 -6.91
C SER A 286 11.08 19.16 -7.32
N PHE A 287 11.20 17.86 -7.60
CA PHE A 287 12.45 17.26 -8.10
C PHE A 287 12.18 15.93 -8.81
N ALA A 288 13.09 15.54 -9.70
CA ALA A 288 13.13 14.20 -10.26
C ALA A 288 13.93 13.28 -9.33
N PHE A 289 13.44 12.07 -9.09
CA PHE A 289 14.05 11.09 -8.21
C PHE A 289 14.18 9.74 -8.90
N GLN A 290 15.36 9.14 -8.81
CA GLN A 290 15.66 7.83 -9.37
C GLN A 290 15.97 6.84 -8.24
N PRO A 291 15.07 5.88 -7.94
CA PRO A 291 15.35 4.77 -7.04
C PRO A 291 16.55 3.93 -7.53
N GLU A 292 17.30 3.32 -6.60
CA GLU A 292 18.47 2.49 -6.94
C GLU A 292 18.11 1.22 -7.74
N ASN A 293 16.90 0.68 -7.56
CA ASN A 293 16.47 -0.56 -8.18
C ASN A 293 14.96 -0.56 -8.49
N SER A 294 14.54 -1.51 -9.33
CA SER A 294 13.15 -1.63 -9.78
C SER A 294 12.17 -2.05 -8.69
N VAL A 295 12.65 -2.79 -7.67
CA VAL A 295 11.82 -3.21 -6.52
C VAL A 295 11.41 -1.98 -5.71
N ASP A 296 12.36 -1.09 -5.43
CA ASP A 296 12.12 0.16 -4.72
C ASP A 296 11.24 1.13 -5.52
N PHE A 297 11.39 1.16 -6.85
CA PHE A 297 10.51 1.94 -7.73
C PHE A 297 9.05 1.48 -7.62
N GLU A 298 8.79 0.18 -7.76
CA GLU A 298 7.43 -0.37 -7.66
C GLU A 298 6.89 -0.24 -6.23
N ALA A 299 7.71 -0.44 -5.21
CA ALA A 299 7.31 -0.28 -3.81
C ALA A 299 6.93 1.18 -3.48
N LEU A 300 7.67 2.16 -4.01
CA LEU A 300 7.34 3.58 -3.86
C LEU A 300 6.00 3.92 -4.50
N LYS A 301 5.81 3.47 -5.75
CA LYS A 301 4.56 3.67 -6.49
C LYS A 301 3.37 3.05 -5.76
N HIS A 302 3.51 1.80 -5.30
CA HIS A 302 2.48 1.10 -4.55
C HIS A 302 2.10 1.82 -3.25
N ASN A 303 3.09 2.22 -2.44
CA ASN A 303 2.84 2.95 -1.20
C ASN A 303 2.23 4.33 -1.45
N TRP A 304 2.60 5.00 -2.54
CA TRP A 304 1.99 6.27 -2.94
C TRP A 304 0.53 6.10 -3.38
N GLU A 305 0.21 5.07 -4.16
CA GLU A 305 -1.17 4.73 -4.53
C GLU A 305 -2.04 4.43 -3.31
N ILE A 306 -1.49 3.77 -2.28
CA ILE A 306 -2.18 3.58 -1.01
C ILE A 306 -2.54 4.92 -0.37
N LEU A 307 -1.60 5.87 -0.27
CA LEU A 307 -1.84 7.19 0.31
C LEU A 307 -2.79 8.05 -0.53
N ARG A 308 -2.76 7.91 -1.86
CA ARG A 308 -3.67 8.61 -2.76
C ARG A 308 -5.07 8.00 -2.83
N SER A 309 -5.26 6.74 -2.48
CA SER A 309 -6.58 6.08 -2.55
C SER A 309 -7.65 6.74 -1.67
N GLN A 310 -7.24 7.61 -0.74
CA GLN A 310 -8.10 8.42 0.14
C GLN A 310 -8.24 9.88 -0.34
N LYS A 311 -7.71 10.22 -1.53
CA LYS A 311 -7.68 11.59 -2.07
C LYS A 311 -8.42 11.64 -3.41
N PRO A 312 -8.99 12.80 -3.79
CA PRO A 312 -9.74 12.92 -5.04
C PRO A 312 -8.86 12.53 -6.25
N LYS A 313 -9.44 11.76 -7.17
CA LYS A 313 -8.72 11.06 -8.24
C LYS A 313 -8.35 11.91 -9.45
N ASP A 314 -8.76 13.17 -9.53
CA ASP A 314 -8.67 13.95 -10.76
C ASP A 314 -8.13 15.36 -10.51
N TYR A 315 -6.89 15.61 -10.92
CA TYR A 315 -6.20 16.90 -10.76
C TYR A 315 -5.19 17.21 -11.86
N SER A 316 -5.27 16.58 -13.05
CA SER A 316 -4.51 17.10 -14.20
C SER A 316 -4.91 18.52 -14.61
N ILE A 317 -6.01 19.04 -14.05
CA ILE A 317 -6.57 20.36 -14.30
C ILE A 317 -6.52 21.32 -13.11
N TYR A 318 -5.93 20.97 -11.95
CA TYR A 318 -5.80 21.95 -10.84
C TYR A 318 -4.36 22.06 -10.35
N GLN A 319 -3.86 23.29 -10.27
CA GLN A 319 -2.67 23.62 -9.50
C GLN A 319 -3.10 24.31 -8.21
N PRO A 320 -2.56 23.88 -7.06
CA PRO A 320 -2.74 24.63 -5.83
C PRO A 320 -1.95 25.93 -5.94
N ILE A 321 -2.62 27.06 -5.75
CA ILE A 321 -1.97 28.37 -5.78
C ILE A 321 -2.09 29.04 -4.41
N ARG A 322 -1.03 29.72 -4.00
CA ARG A 322 -1.10 30.64 -2.86
C ARG A 322 -1.75 31.92 -3.32
N LEU A 323 -2.95 32.20 -2.84
CA LEU A 323 -3.62 33.48 -3.11
C LEU A 323 -3.03 34.62 -2.30
N ASN A 324 -2.50 34.33 -1.12
CA ASN A 324 -1.95 35.33 -0.22
C ASN A 324 -0.62 34.86 0.39
N SER A 325 0.42 35.68 0.26
CA SER A 325 1.75 35.40 0.80
C SER A 325 1.84 35.55 2.32
N SER A 326 0.85 36.19 2.96
CA SER A 326 0.79 36.36 4.42
C SER A 326 0.07 35.23 5.16
N GLU A 327 -0.58 34.31 4.45
CA GLU A 327 -1.36 33.21 5.03
C GLU A 327 -0.90 31.87 4.44
N PRO A 328 0.23 31.33 4.93
CA PRO A 328 0.90 30.18 4.31
C PRO A 328 0.07 28.88 4.30
N ASP A 329 -0.95 28.79 5.16
CA ASP A 329 -1.80 27.61 5.32
C ASP A 329 -3.10 27.69 4.50
N ALA A 330 -3.39 28.82 3.85
CA ALA A 330 -4.56 29.01 3.00
C ALA A 330 -4.20 28.73 1.53
N LEU A 331 -4.39 27.47 1.11
CA LEU A 331 -4.28 27.07 -0.29
C LEU A 331 -5.67 26.99 -0.92
N GLU A 332 -5.86 27.66 -2.06
CA GLU A 332 -7.03 27.45 -2.90
C GLU A 332 -6.65 26.60 -4.12
N TRP A 333 -7.58 25.73 -4.50
CA TRP A 333 -7.47 24.90 -5.69
C TRP A 333 -8.11 25.65 -6.84
N VAL A 334 -7.32 25.99 -7.86
CA VAL A 334 -7.84 26.70 -9.03
C VAL A 334 -7.76 25.80 -10.24
N GLU A 335 -8.88 25.72 -10.94
CA GLU A 335 -9.00 25.02 -12.21
C GLU A 335 -8.19 25.79 -13.26
N ILE A 336 -7.22 25.12 -13.87
CA ILE A 336 -6.57 25.61 -15.07
C ILE A 336 -7.53 25.34 -16.21
N ASN A 337 -8.29 26.36 -16.60
CA ASN A 337 -9.01 26.33 -17.86
C ASN A 337 -7.96 26.36 -18.99
N GLU A 338 -7.98 25.36 -19.88
CA GLU A 338 -7.19 25.37 -21.12
C GLU A 338 -7.52 26.59 -22.01
#